data_AF-A0A3C0EBL6-F1
#
_entry.id   AF-A0A3C0EBL6-F1
#
_cell.length_a   1.000
_cell.length_b   1.000
_cell.length_c   1.000
_cell.angle_alpha   90.00
_cell.angle_beta   90.00
_cell.angle_gamma   90.00
#
_symmetry.space_group_name_H-M   'P 1'
#
loop_
_entity.id
_entity.type
_entity.pdbx_description
1 polymer ?
#
loop_
_entity_poly.entity_id
_entity_poly.type
_entity_poly.pdbx_seq_one_letter_code
_entity_poly.pdbx_strand_id
1 'polypeptide(L)'
;PEDGEDRGVGWTAEQVAAWTPPSKAEQLGYYAAVKSAAKSYLESLTVADLEKQLVVPPVAEPRSVAMLLGQFTWDNIAHGGQIAYLRGLFIGMGWHR
;
A
#
# COMPACT_ATOMS: atom_id res chain seq x y z
N PRO A 1 -6.53 0.81 21.00
CA PRO A 1 -5.40 1.13 20.09
C PRO A 1 -4.83 2.50 20.47
N GLU A 2 -3.54 2.57 20.83
CA GLU A 2 -2.82 3.83 21.00
C GLU A 2 -2.61 4.42 19.60
N ASP A 3 -3.41 5.45 19.28
CA ASP A 3 -3.54 6.14 17.99
C ASP A 3 -3.99 5.28 16.78
N GLY A 4 -5.18 5.60 16.26
CA GLY A 4 -5.71 5.01 15.02
C GLY A 4 -5.02 5.54 13.75
N GLU A 5 -4.22 6.59 13.88
CA GLU A 5 -3.48 7.23 12.79
C GLU A 5 -2.00 6.82 12.75
N ASP A 6 -1.51 5.96 13.65
CA ASP A 6 -0.17 5.38 13.52
C ASP A 6 -0.16 4.32 12.40
N ARG A 7 0.48 4.68 11.28
CA ARG A 7 0.59 3.84 10.08
C ARG A 7 2.00 3.30 9.86
N GLY A 8 2.89 3.42 10.85
CA GLY A 8 4.29 3.01 10.71
C GLY A 8 5.20 3.97 9.93
N VAL A 9 4.67 5.11 9.48
CA VAL A 9 5.45 6.09 8.72
C VAL A 9 6.47 6.76 9.64
N GLY A 10 7.76 6.66 9.27
CA GLY A 10 8.85 7.24 10.05
C GLY A 10 9.34 6.37 11.20
N TRP A 11 8.86 5.13 11.33
CA TRP A 11 9.38 4.19 12.32
C TRP A 11 10.87 3.89 12.11
N THR A 12 11.61 3.77 13.21
CA THR A 12 13.00 3.28 13.20
C THR A 12 13.08 1.78 12.94
N ALA A 13 14.26 1.27 12.64
CA ALA A 13 14.48 -0.16 12.47
C ALA A 13 14.12 -0.96 13.73
N GLU A 14 14.38 -0.42 14.92
CA GLU A 14 14.04 -1.03 16.20
C GLU A 14 12.52 -1.10 16.40
N GLN A 15 11.79 -0.06 16.02
CA GLN A 15 10.33 -0.05 16.09
C GLN A 15 9.72 -1.08 15.13
N VAL A 16 10.23 -1.16 13.89
CA VAL A 16 9.81 -2.18 12.92
C VAL A 16 10.12 -3.60 13.43
N ALA A 17 11.29 -3.82 14.04
CA ALA A 17 11.68 -5.12 14.57
C ALA A 17 10.87 -5.54 15.81
N ALA A 18 10.42 -4.58 16.62
CA ALA A 18 9.58 -4.83 17.78
C ALA A 18 8.09 -5.04 17.42
N TRP A 19 7.68 -4.63 16.23
CA TRP A 19 6.30 -4.77 15.78
C TRP A 19 5.95 -6.24 15.50
N THR A 20 4.83 -6.68 16.07
CA THR A 20 4.26 -7.99 15.79
C THR A 20 3.19 -7.86 14.72
N PRO A 21 3.41 -8.39 13.50
CA PRO A 21 2.41 -8.31 12.44
C PRO A 21 1.18 -9.16 12.79
N PRO A 22 -0.01 -8.82 12.28
CA PRO A 22 -1.18 -9.69 12.33
C PRO A 22 -0.88 -11.06 11.71
N SER A 23 -1.73 -12.06 11.98
CA SER A 23 -1.54 -13.39 11.42
C SER A 23 -1.56 -13.38 9.88
N LYS A 24 -0.92 -14.38 9.26
CA LYS A 24 -0.96 -14.56 7.80
C LYS A 24 -2.39 -14.56 7.25
N ALA A 25 -3.31 -15.21 7.95
CA ALA A 25 -4.71 -15.30 7.54
C ALA A 25 -5.38 -13.91 7.54
N GLU A 26 -5.15 -13.10 8.58
CA GLU A 26 -5.67 -11.73 8.66
C GLU A 26 -5.07 -10.85 7.57
N GLN A 27 -3.75 -10.91 7.34
CA GLN A 27 -3.09 -10.14 6.30
C GLN A 27 -3.61 -10.48 4.89
N LEU A 28 -3.75 -11.78 4.57
CA LEU A 28 -4.29 -12.21 3.28
C LEU A 28 -5.77 -11.86 3.11
N GLY A 29 -6.55 -11.99 4.19
CA GLY A 29 -7.96 -11.58 4.20
C GLY A 29 -8.12 -10.09 3.96
N TYR A 30 -7.32 -9.26 4.64
CA TYR A 30 -7.29 -7.81 4.43
C TYR A 30 -6.86 -7.45 3.01
N TYR A 31 -5.79 -8.06 2.49
CA TYR A 31 -5.36 -7.86 1.09
C TYR A 31 -6.48 -8.17 0.10
N ALA A 32 -7.18 -9.30 0.27
CA ALA A 32 -8.28 -9.68 -0.62
C ALA A 32 -9.44 -8.67 -0.55
N ALA A 33 -9.81 -8.22 0.65
CA ALA A 33 -10.87 -7.23 0.86
C ALA A 33 -10.53 -5.88 0.22
N VAL A 34 -9.33 -5.35 0.48
CA VAL A 34 -8.85 -4.08 -0.09
C VAL A 34 -8.74 -4.16 -1.60
N LYS A 35 -8.20 -5.27 -2.14
CA LYS A 35 -8.12 -5.47 -3.59
C LYS A 35 -9.50 -5.48 -4.24
N SER A 36 -10.49 -6.14 -3.63
CA SER A 36 -11.86 -6.18 -4.13
C SER A 36 -12.51 -4.80 -4.11
N ALA A 37 -12.35 -4.05 -3.01
CA ALA A 37 -12.86 -2.69 -2.89
C ALA A 37 -12.20 -1.74 -3.90
N ALA A 38 -10.86 -1.81 -4.04
CA ALA A 38 -10.11 -1.01 -4.99
C ALA A 38 -10.53 -1.29 -6.43
N LYS A 39 -10.71 -2.57 -6.80
CA LYS A 39 -11.20 -2.95 -8.13
C LYS A 39 -12.58 -2.35 -8.40
N SER A 40 -13.50 -2.50 -7.45
CA SER A 40 -14.87 -1.96 -7.56
C SER A 40 -14.87 -0.44 -7.72
N TYR A 41 -14.00 0.26 -6.96
CA TYR A 41 -13.82 1.70 -7.09
C TYR A 41 -13.29 2.08 -8.47
N LEU A 42 -12.21 1.44 -8.94
CA LEU A 42 -11.62 1.71 -10.25
C LEU A 42 -12.60 1.49 -11.41
N GLU A 43 -13.43 0.43 -11.33
CA GLU A 43 -14.46 0.13 -12.33
C GLU A 43 -15.60 1.17 -12.36
N SER A 44 -15.82 1.87 -11.26
CA SER A 44 -16.86 2.91 -11.14
C SER A 44 -16.42 4.30 -11.60
N LEU A 45 -15.11 4.53 -11.80
CA LEU A 45 -14.58 5.87 -12.06
C LEU A 45 -14.97 6.38 -13.45
N THR A 46 -15.46 7.61 -13.49
CA THR A 46 -15.58 8.39 -14.73
C THR A 46 -14.34 9.26 -14.95
N VAL A 47 -14.17 9.78 -16.16
CA VAL A 47 -13.12 10.78 -16.46
C VAL A 47 -13.25 12.01 -15.56
N ALA A 48 -14.48 12.46 -15.26
CA ALA A 48 -14.70 13.58 -14.36
C ALA A 48 -14.26 13.29 -12.92
N ASP A 49 -14.37 12.03 -12.47
CA ASP A 49 -13.88 11.63 -11.15
C ASP A 49 -12.36 11.70 -11.05
N LEU A 50 -11.66 11.39 -12.15
CA LEU A 50 -10.19 11.44 -12.21
C LEU A 50 -9.64 12.87 -12.04
N GLU A 51 -10.39 13.89 -12.46
CA GLU A 51 -9.99 15.31 -12.37
C GLU A 51 -10.26 15.94 -10.99
N LYS A 52 -11.02 15.27 -10.12
CA LYS A 52 -11.33 15.77 -8.77
C LYS A 52 -10.05 16.01 -7.98
N GLN A 53 -9.96 17.17 -7.35
CA GLN A 53 -8.82 17.57 -6.53
C GLN A 53 -9.06 17.19 -5.07
N LEU A 54 -8.11 16.47 -4.46
CA LEU A 54 -8.17 16.03 -3.07
C LEU A 54 -6.93 16.50 -2.32
N VAL A 55 -7.13 16.99 -1.09
CA VAL A 55 -6.04 17.21 -0.14
C VAL A 55 -5.85 15.92 0.64
N VAL A 56 -4.65 15.35 0.57
CA VAL A 56 -4.29 14.10 1.26
C VAL A 56 -3.22 14.42 2.28
N PRO A 57 -3.56 14.46 3.59
CA PRO A 57 -2.59 14.69 4.65
C PRO A 57 -1.40 13.72 4.56
N PRO A 58 -0.18 14.16 4.87
CA PRO A 58 0.18 15.45 5.47
C PRO A 58 0.42 16.59 4.45
N VAL A 59 0.24 16.34 3.16
CA VAL A 59 0.55 17.30 2.09
C VAL A 59 -0.66 18.22 1.87
N ALA A 60 -0.44 19.53 1.94
CA ALA A 60 -1.50 20.54 1.86
C ALA A 60 -1.93 20.82 0.41
N GLU A 61 -1.03 20.64 -0.55
CA GLU A 61 -1.31 20.85 -1.98
C GLU A 61 -2.32 19.82 -2.50
N PRO A 62 -3.46 20.27 -3.08
CA PRO A 62 -4.41 19.37 -3.71
C PRO A 62 -3.79 18.62 -4.89
N ARG A 63 -4.17 17.35 -5.05
CA ARG A 63 -3.78 16.51 -6.18
C ARG A 63 -5.01 15.88 -6.82
N SER A 64 -4.97 15.68 -8.13
CA SER A 64 -6.05 14.98 -8.83
C SER A 64 -6.14 13.52 -8.38
N VAL A 65 -7.33 12.93 -8.43
CA VAL A 65 -7.52 11.49 -8.23
C VAL A 65 -6.64 10.68 -9.19
N ALA A 66 -6.50 11.12 -10.45
CA ALA A 66 -5.60 10.50 -11.42
C ALA A 66 -4.14 10.44 -10.92
N MET A 67 -3.62 11.56 -10.41
CA MET A 67 -2.25 11.64 -9.88
C MET A 67 -2.07 10.70 -8.68
N LEU A 68 -3.04 10.69 -7.76
CA LEU A 68 -3.01 9.83 -6.58
C LEU A 68 -3.04 8.34 -6.94
N LEU A 69 -3.87 7.93 -7.88
CA LEU A 69 -3.91 6.55 -8.37
C LEU A 69 -2.60 6.14 -9.06
N GLY A 70 -1.97 7.06 -9.80
CA GLY A 70 -0.64 6.87 -10.37
C GLY A 70 0.42 6.62 -9.29
N GLN A 71 0.43 7.45 -8.25
CA GLN A 71 1.32 7.27 -7.09
C GLN A 71 1.09 5.93 -6.39
N PHE A 72 -0.16 5.56 -6.08
CA PHE A 72 -0.46 4.29 -5.44
C PHE A 72 -0.05 3.09 -6.30
N THR A 73 -0.18 3.19 -7.62
CA THR A 73 0.26 2.14 -8.54
C THR A 73 1.78 1.96 -8.44
N TRP A 74 2.54 3.05 -8.43
CA TRP A 74 3.99 3.01 -8.24
C TRP A 74 4.38 2.41 -6.88
N ASP A 75 3.75 2.86 -5.79
CA ASP A 75 4.04 2.36 -4.44
C ASP A 75 3.83 0.84 -4.35
N ASN A 76 2.72 0.33 -4.87
CA ASN A 76 2.44 -1.11 -4.87
C ASN A 76 3.48 -1.92 -5.67
N ILE A 77 3.95 -1.40 -6.81
CA ILE A 77 5.00 -2.06 -7.62
C ILE A 77 6.33 -2.06 -6.86
N ALA A 78 6.74 -0.91 -6.30
CA ALA A 78 7.97 -0.78 -5.55
C ALA A 78 8.01 -1.72 -4.33
N HIS A 79 6.93 -1.76 -3.55
CA HIS A 79 6.79 -2.68 -2.42
C HIS A 79 6.76 -4.15 -2.85
N GLY A 80 6.12 -4.48 -3.97
CA GLY A 80 6.18 -5.82 -4.55
C GLY A 80 7.62 -6.26 -4.84
N GLY A 81 8.45 -5.36 -5.36
CA GLY A 81 9.88 -5.58 -5.55
C GLY A 81 10.65 -5.82 -4.24
N GLN A 82 10.40 -5.02 -3.22
CA GLN A 82 11.01 -5.19 -1.88
C GLN A 82 10.66 -6.55 -1.26
N ILE A 83 9.39 -6.98 -1.34
CA ILE A 83 8.94 -8.29 -0.86
C ILE A 83 9.64 -9.41 -1.62
N ALA A 84 9.71 -9.31 -2.96
CA ALA A 84 10.39 -10.31 -3.78
C ALA A 84 11.89 -10.41 -3.45
N TYR A 85 12.54 -9.27 -3.21
CA TYR A 85 13.94 -9.19 -2.79
C TYR A 85 14.17 -9.88 -1.43
N LEU A 86 13.37 -9.55 -0.41
CA LEU A 86 13.43 -10.19 0.90
C LEU A 86 13.17 -11.70 0.81
N ARG A 87 12.14 -12.11 0.08
CA ARG A 87 11.86 -13.53 -0.18
C ARG A 87 13.08 -14.22 -0.81
N GLY A 88 13.73 -13.57 -1.76
CA GLY A 88 14.96 -14.07 -2.40
C GLY A 88 16.10 -14.30 -1.40
N LEU A 89 16.30 -13.35 -0.47
CA LEU A 89 17.31 -13.44 0.58
C LEU A 89 17.02 -14.56 1.60
N PHE A 90 15.76 -14.73 2.01
CA PHE A 90 15.41 -15.67 3.09
C PHE A 90 15.12 -17.10 2.61
N ILE A 91 14.49 -17.26 1.44
CA ILE A 91 14.03 -18.57 0.95
C ILE A 91 14.42 -18.86 -0.50
N GLY A 92 15.37 -18.09 -1.04
CA GLY A 92 15.95 -18.30 -2.37
C GLY A 92 15.21 -17.62 -3.51
N MET A 93 15.97 -17.26 -4.56
CA MET A 93 15.47 -16.63 -5.77
C MET A 93 14.65 -17.63 -6.61
N GLY A 94 13.35 -17.37 -6.79
CA GLY A 94 12.42 -18.26 -7.50
C GLY A 94 12.12 -17.86 -8.96
N TRP A 95 12.87 -16.90 -9.51
CA TRP A 95 12.58 -16.26 -10.81
C TRP A 95 13.48 -16.76 -11.96
N HIS A 96 14.50 -17.55 -11.65
CA HIS A 96 15.33 -18.27 -12.63
C HIS A 96 15.38 -19.74 -12.22
N ARG A 97 14.43 -20.52 -12.70
CA ARG A 97 14.55 -21.98 -12.79
C ARG A 97 13.93 -22.42 -14.10
#